data_AF-A0A969LVB5-F1
#
_entry.id   AF-A0A969LVB5-F1
#
_cell.length_a   1.000
_cell.length_b   1.000
_cell.length_c   1.000
_cell.angle_alpha   90.00
_cell.angle_beta   90.00
_cell.angle_gamma   90.00
#
_symmetry.space_group_name_H-M   'P 1'
#
loop_
_entity.id
_entity.type
_entity.pdbx_description
1 polymer ?
#
loop_
_entity_poly.entity_id
_entity_poly.type
_entity_poly.pdbx_seq_one_letter_code
_entity_poly.pdbx_strand_id
1 'polypeptide(L)'
;MGTRERIKFAASTYQRGKLTSRVPTSAQLRKHKDGQYYIHIQIKDEPPKPIKSDKVIGVDFGRRDIAVTSVGDKWDGKQIQNVRDRYARVRASLQEKASKGTRSTRRRARRILKRLSGRERRYQTWLNHNISKLIILSALQHNAIIAIEDLTGIREHTNEQPRSKIERRRSNSWAFFQLRMFLNYKAVQYGVEVVAINPAYTSQTCSECLHIHPVKGKSYRSGKSFKCGHCGNHCDADENGSKMISIVGADFVNPLGGSVLCCNLADHICAAILQTTSGLLKAPGF
;
A
#
# COMPACT_ATOMS: atom_id res chain seq x y z
N MET A 1 13.55 -35.09 37.94
CA MET A 1 13.43 -35.85 36.68
C MET A 1 12.20 -35.34 35.95
N GLY A 2 12.35 -34.71 34.78
CA GLY A 2 11.21 -34.21 34.02
C GLY A 2 10.52 -35.36 33.28
N THR A 3 9.31 -35.71 33.68
CA THR A 3 8.47 -36.68 32.98
C THR A 3 8.07 -36.13 31.61
N ARG A 4 8.18 -36.94 30.56
CA ARG A 4 7.71 -36.59 29.21
C ARG A 4 6.25 -36.99 29.07
N GLU A 5 5.37 -36.01 28.89
CA GLU A 5 3.96 -36.26 28.62
C GLU A 5 3.69 -36.33 27.12
N ARG A 6 2.89 -37.32 26.68
CA ARG A 6 2.40 -37.42 25.31
C ARG A 6 1.08 -36.70 25.19
N ILE A 7 1.05 -35.60 24.44
CA ILE A 7 -0.15 -34.79 24.22
C ILE A 7 -0.64 -35.03 22.79
N LYS A 8 -1.96 -35.22 22.62
CA LYS A 8 -2.57 -35.37 21.30
C LYS A 8 -2.41 -34.07 20.51
N PHE A 9 -1.74 -34.15 19.36
CA PHE A 9 -1.58 -33.02 18.46
C PHE A 9 -2.86 -32.77 17.65
N ALA A 10 -3.56 -31.67 17.95
CA ALA A 10 -4.70 -31.21 17.19
C ALA A 10 -4.27 -30.15 16.17
N ALA A 11 -4.44 -30.47 14.88
CA ALA A 11 -4.11 -29.57 13.78
C ALA A 11 -5.10 -29.75 12.63
N SER A 12 -5.45 -28.65 11.96
CA SER A 12 -6.33 -28.65 10.80
C SER A 12 -5.68 -29.34 9.59
N THR A 13 -6.47 -29.71 8.60
CA THR A 13 -5.99 -30.27 7.32
C THR A 13 -4.95 -29.37 6.66
N TYR A 14 -5.17 -28.04 6.66
CA TYR A 14 -4.21 -27.06 6.17
C TYR A 14 -2.85 -27.13 6.88
N GLN A 15 -2.86 -27.17 8.22
CA GLN A 15 -1.63 -27.24 9.02
C GLN A 15 -0.90 -28.57 8.83
N ARG A 16 -1.65 -29.67 8.79
CA ARG A 16 -1.09 -31.00 8.50
C ARG A 16 -0.44 -31.03 7.12
N GLY A 17 -1.10 -30.51 6.09
CA GLY A 17 -0.55 -30.42 4.75
C GLY A 17 0.75 -29.61 4.66
N LYS A 18 0.91 -28.58 5.50
CA LYS A 18 2.18 -27.82 5.60
C LYS A 18 3.31 -28.61 6.26
N LEU A 19 2.99 -29.62 7.08
CA LEU A 19 3.95 -30.48 7.77
C LEU A 19 4.27 -31.76 7.00
N THR A 20 3.39 -32.20 6.09
CA THR A 20 3.57 -33.46 5.35
C THR A 20 4.85 -33.49 4.51
N SER A 21 5.22 -32.38 3.89
CA SER A 21 6.36 -32.29 2.96
C SER A 21 7.54 -31.49 3.50
N ARG A 22 7.51 -31.05 4.76
CA ARG A 22 8.48 -30.09 5.30
C ARG A 22 8.93 -30.46 6.69
N VAL A 23 10.23 -30.36 6.93
CA VAL A 23 10.83 -30.67 8.23
C VAL A 23 10.77 -29.43 9.14
N PRO A 24 10.12 -29.50 10.31
CA PRO A 24 10.15 -28.44 11.30
C PRO A 24 11.57 -28.18 11.82
N THR A 25 11.94 -26.92 11.96
CA THR A 25 13.22 -26.53 12.57
C THR A 25 13.12 -26.42 14.09
N SER A 26 12.02 -25.85 14.59
CA SER A 26 11.78 -25.69 16.02
C SER A 26 10.29 -25.70 16.33
N ALA A 27 9.95 -26.06 17.56
CA ALA A 27 8.57 -26.01 18.04
C ALA A 27 8.54 -25.44 19.47
N GLN A 28 7.68 -24.45 19.72
CA GLN A 28 7.52 -23.83 21.03
C GLN A 28 6.08 -23.97 21.52
N LEU A 29 5.89 -24.55 22.69
CA LEU A 29 4.58 -24.57 23.34
C LEU A 29 4.32 -23.23 24.04
N ARG A 30 3.18 -22.60 23.75
CA ARG A 30 2.79 -21.30 24.30
C ARG A 30 1.37 -21.36 24.83
N LYS A 31 1.17 -20.89 26.07
CA LYS A 31 -0.15 -20.65 26.64
C LYS A 31 -0.68 -19.28 26.16
N HIS A 32 -1.84 -19.27 25.53
CA HIS A 32 -2.48 -18.05 25.03
C HIS A 32 -3.43 -17.44 26.06
N LYS A 33 -3.93 -16.23 25.77
CA LYS A 33 -4.82 -15.46 26.67
C LYS A 33 -6.20 -16.10 26.85
N ASP A 34 -6.58 -16.99 25.95
CA ASP A 34 -7.78 -17.82 26.03
C ASP A 34 -7.61 -19.02 26.98
N GLY A 35 -6.41 -19.20 27.56
CA GLY A 35 -6.07 -20.30 28.45
C GLY A 35 -5.64 -21.58 27.72
N GLN A 36 -5.72 -21.60 26.39
CA GLN A 36 -5.39 -22.74 25.57
C GLN A 36 -3.89 -22.79 25.26
N TYR A 37 -3.37 -23.99 25.04
CA TYR A 37 -1.98 -24.20 24.64
C TYR A 37 -1.90 -24.38 23.13
N TYR A 38 -0.99 -23.65 22.50
CA TYR A 38 -0.70 -23.76 21.07
C TYR A 38 0.77 -24.09 20.89
N ILE A 39 1.07 -24.97 19.94
CA ILE A 39 2.44 -25.24 19.52
C ILE A 39 2.77 -24.39 18.29
N HIS A 40 3.82 -23.59 18.37
CA HIS A 40 4.31 -22.75 17.28
C HIS A 40 5.44 -23.49 16.60
N ILE A 41 5.16 -24.06 15.43
CA ILE A 41 6.11 -24.85 14.65
C ILE A 41 6.71 -23.96 13.57
N GLN A 42 8.03 -23.82 13.58
CA GLN A 42 8.78 -23.08 12.57
C GLN A 42 9.23 -24.02 11.47
N ILE A 43 9.03 -23.59 10.23
CA ILE A 43 9.41 -24.33 9.03
C ILE A 43 10.24 -23.37 8.18
N LYS A 44 11.43 -23.82 7.76
CA LYS A 44 12.21 -23.13 6.74
C LYS A 44 11.79 -23.64 5.37
N ASP A 45 11.63 -22.72 4.43
CA ASP A 45 11.19 -22.99 3.07
C ASP A 45 12.02 -22.08 2.16
N GLU A 46 12.49 -22.62 1.04
CA GLU A 46 13.17 -21.81 0.04
C GLU A 46 12.10 -21.18 -0.87
N PRO A 47 12.01 -19.85 -0.94
CA PRO A 47 11.03 -19.20 -1.80
C PRO A 47 11.37 -19.48 -3.27
N PRO A 48 10.35 -19.51 -4.16
CA PRO A 48 10.61 -19.57 -5.59
C PRO A 48 11.46 -18.37 -6.04
N LYS A 49 12.24 -18.57 -7.10
CA LYS A 49 13.05 -17.49 -7.67
C LYS A 49 12.14 -16.34 -8.13
N PRO A 50 12.52 -15.07 -7.89
CA PRO A 50 11.75 -13.94 -8.36
C PRO A 50 11.56 -13.96 -9.88
N ILE A 51 10.34 -13.67 -10.33
CA ILE A 51 10.02 -13.42 -11.73
C ILE A 51 10.75 -12.15 -12.16
N LYS A 52 11.61 -12.26 -13.16
CA LYS A 52 12.15 -11.10 -13.86
C LYS A 52 11.20 -10.72 -14.97
N SER A 53 10.67 -9.50 -14.94
CA SER A 53 9.77 -8.98 -15.95
C SER A 53 9.95 -7.49 -16.12
N ASP A 54 9.83 -7.04 -17.37
CA ASP A 54 9.83 -5.61 -17.73
C ASP A 54 8.46 -4.97 -17.46
N LYS A 55 7.42 -5.80 -17.26
CA LYS A 55 6.08 -5.32 -16.94
C LYS A 55 6.00 -4.98 -15.47
N VAL A 56 5.56 -3.76 -15.18
CA VAL A 56 5.40 -3.27 -13.81
C VAL A 56 3.93 -2.96 -13.56
N ILE A 57 3.42 -3.38 -12.40
CA ILE A 57 2.14 -2.93 -11.85
C ILE A 57 2.44 -1.90 -10.75
N GLY A 58 2.07 -0.65 -10.98
CA GLY A 58 2.13 0.38 -9.96
C GLY A 58 0.94 0.28 -9.02
N VAL A 59 1.18 0.34 -7.71
CA VAL A 59 0.15 0.30 -6.67
C VAL A 59 0.21 1.57 -5.85
N ASP A 60 -0.81 2.41 -6.01
CA ASP A 60 -1.01 3.60 -5.19
C ASP A 60 -1.80 3.25 -3.92
N PHE A 61 -1.28 3.61 -2.75
CA PHE A 61 -1.92 3.38 -1.47
C PHE A 61 -2.59 4.64 -0.94
N GLY A 62 -3.91 4.71 -1.06
CA GLY A 62 -4.69 5.88 -0.64
C GLY A 62 -5.33 5.77 0.76
N ARG A 63 -5.79 6.93 1.26
CA ARG A 63 -6.62 7.02 2.49
C ARG A 63 -8.10 6.77 2.22
N ARG A 64 -8.58 7.12 1.02
CA ARG A 64 -9.98 6.97 0.61
C ARG A 64 -10.20 5.62 -0.03
N ASP A 65 -9.38 5.29 -1.02
CA ASP A 65 -9.28 3.97 -1.63
C ASP A 65 -8.00 3.31 -1.09
N ILE A 66 -8.07 2.05 -0.66
CA ILE A 66 -6.98 1.40 0.10
C ILE A 66 -5.75 1.17 -0.77
N ALA A 67 -6.02 0.72 -1.98
CA ALA A 67 -5.04 0.45 -3.02
C ALA A 67 -5.74 0.63 -4.37
N VAL A 68 -5.04 1.22 -5.32
CA VAL A 68 -5.41 1.32 -6.73
C VAL A 68 -4.22 0.84 -7.55
N THR A 69 -4.45 -0.01 -8.53
CA THR A 69 -3.39 -0.55 -9.39
C THR A 69 -3.45 0.05 -10.80
N SER A 70 -2.31 0.10 -11.48
CA SER A 70 -2.23 0.56 -12.87
C SER A 70 -3.00 -0.32 -13.86
N VAL A 71 -3.34 -1.55 -13.48
CA VAL A 71 -4.16 -2.50 -14.26
C VAL A 71 -5.68 -2.35 -14.02
N GLY A 72 -6.08 -1.44 -13.13
CA GLY A 72 -7.49 -1.10 -12.89
C GLY A 72 -8.11 -1.73 -11.65
N ASP A 73 -7.42 -2.63 -10.94
CA ASP A 73 -7.90 -3.15 -9.66
C ASP A 73 -7.99 -2.02 -8.62
N LYS A 74 -9.13 -1.94 -7.94
CA LYS A 74 -9.44 -0.90 -6.96
C LYS A 74 -10.14 -1.47 -5.73
N TRP A 75 -9.60 -1.17 -4.54
CA TRP A 75 -10.22 -1.57 -3.27
C TRP A 75 -10.76 -0.34 -2.53
N ASP A 76 -12.08 -0.14 -2.60
CA ASP A 76 -12.77 0.99 -1.94
C ASP A 76 -12.64 0.91 -0.41
N GLY A 77 -12.18 2.02 0.19
CA GLY A 77 -12.09 2.17 1.63
C GLY A 77 -13.38 2.65 2.30
N LYS A 78 -14.43 3.05 1.56
CA LYS A 78 -15.67 3.63 2.10
C LYS A 78 -16.38 2.72 3.09
N GLN A 79 -16.54 1.44 2.74
CA GLN A 79 -17.16 0.46 3.65
C GLN A 79 -16.36 0.31 4.95
N ILE A 80 -15.04 0.30 4.85
CA ILE A 80 -14.14 0.22 6.01
C ILE A 80 -14.19 1.50 6.83
N GLN A 81 -14.24 2.66 6.19
CA GLN A 81 -14.37 3.94 6.86
C GLN A 81 -15.68 4.02 7.65
N ASN A 82 -16.79 3.54 7.07
CA ASN A 82 -18.08 3.44 7.77
C ASN A 82 -18.00 2.51 8.98
N VAL A 83 -17.35 1.35 8.83
CA VAL A 83 -17.13 0.41 9.93
C VAL A 83 -16.26 1.02 11.03
N ARG A 84 -15.17 1.72 10.68
CA ARG A 84 -14.28 2.42 11.62
C ARG A 84 -15.01 3.56 12.35
N ASP A 85 -15.77 4.37 11.63
CA ASP A 85 -16.54 5.48 12.22
C ASP A 85 -17.63 4.95 13.16
N ARG A 86 -18.25 3.80 12.84
CA ARG A 86 -19.14 3.09 13.76
C ARG A 86 -18.40 2.62 15.02
N TYR A 87 -17.26 1.93 14.88
CA TYR A 87 -16.46 1.48 16.03
C TYR A 87 -15.99 2.65 16.90
N ALA A 88 -15.59 3.76 16.30
CA ALA A 88 -15.16 4.97 16.99
C ALA A 88 -16.30 5.59 17.80
N ARG A 89 -17.50 5.72 17.21
CA ARG A 89 -18.70 6.22 17.92
C ARG A 89 -19.08 5.32 19.10
N VAL A 90 -19.14 4.01 18.88
CA VAL A 90 -19.45 3.03 19.94
C VAL A 90 -18.41 3.10 21.06
N ARG A 91 -17.12 3.18 20.72
CA ARG A 91 -16.04 3.29 21.70
C ARG A 91 -16.14 4.58 22.51
N ALA A 92 -16.37 5.72 21.87
CA ALA A 92 -16.51 7.01 22.54
C ALA A 92 -17.68 6.99 23.53
N SER A 93 -18.86 6.50 23.11
CA SER A 93 -20.03 6.37 23.98
C SER A 93 -19.76 5.44 25.18
N LEU A 94 -19.07 4.31 24.96
CA LEU A 94 -18.72 3.39 26.04
C LEU A 94 -17.67 3.98 26.99
N GLN A 95 -16.70 4.74 26.48
CA GLN A 95 -15.68 5.41 27.29
C GLN A 95 -16.31 6.48 28.18
N GLU A 96 -17.22 7.29 27.64
CA GLU A 96 -17.98 8.26 28.42
C GLU A 96 -18.78 7.59 29.55
N LYS A 97 -19.54 6.53 29.22
CA LYS A 97 -20.30 5.74 30.21
C LYS A 97 -19.40 5.06 31.24
N ALA A 98 -18.17 4.67 30.87
CA ALA A 98 -17.20 4.08 31.79
C ALA A 98 -16.60 5.09 32.78
N SER A 99 -16.62 6.37 32.44
CA SER A 99 -16.13 7.47 33.29
C SER A 99 -17.25 8.09 34.13
N LYS A 100 -18.39 8.46 33.52
CA LYS A 100 -19.44 9.27 34.13
C LYS A 100 -20.67 8.48 34.61
N GLY A 101 -20.77 7.19 34.30
CA GLY A 101 -21.94 6.38 34.64
C GLY A 101 -22.03 5.95 36.12
N THR A 102 -23.18 5.39 36.51
CA THR A 102 -23.36 4.71 37.80
C THR A 102 -22.40 3.53 37.97
N ARG A 103 -22.19 3.03 39.21
CA ARG A 103 -21.26 1.91 39.49
C ARG A 103 -21.52 0.69 38.59
N SER A 104 -22.79 0.31 38.43
CA SER A 104 -23.21 -0.80 37.56
C SER A 104 -22.94 -0.52 36.08
N THR A 105 -23.25 0.68 35.61
CA THR A 105 -23.00 1.13 34.22
C THR A 105 -21.51 1.13 33.89
N ARG A 106 -20.67 1.68 34.78
CA ARG A 106 -19.21 1.69 34.59
C ARG A 106 -18.64 0.28 34.47
N ARG A 107 -19.07 -0.64 35.35
CA ARG A 107 -18.66 -2.06 35.30
C ARG A 107 -19.04 -2.72 33.97
N ARG A 108 -20.29 -2.51 33.50
CA ARG A 108 -20.79 -3.05 32.23
C ARG A 108 -20.03 -2.46 31.03
N ALA A 109 -19.85 -1.15 31.00
CA ALA A 109 -19.13 -0.46 29.92
C ALA A 109 -17.68 -0.94 29.78
N ARG A 110 -16.94 -1.06 30.89
CA ARG A 110 -15.57 -1.61 30.88
C ARG A 110 -15.51 -3.05 30.38
N ARG A 111 -16.48 -3.89 30.75
CA ARG A 111 -16.57 -5.27 30.24
C ARG A 111 -16.80 -5.30 28.73
N ILE A 112 -17.66 -4.43 28.20
CA ILE A 112 -17.90 -4.31 26.76
C ILE A 112 -16.64 -3.78 26.05
N LEU A 113 -15.97 -2.76 26.58
CA LEU A 113 -14.70 -2.25 26.04
C LEU A 113 -13.63 -3.36 25.98
N LYS A 114 -13.52 -4.18 27.02
CA LYS A 114 -12.62 -5.35 27.04
C LYS A 114 -12.96 -6.35 25.93
N ARG A 115 -14.26 -6.64 25.71
CA ARG A 115 -14.73 -7.54 24.64
C ARG A 115 -14.47 -6.97 23.24
N LEU A 116 -14.66 -5.67 23.04
CA LEU A 116 -14.42 -4.99 21.76
C LEU A 116 -12.93 -4.77 21.45
N SER A 117 -12.07 -4.91 22.46
CA SER A 117 -10.63 -4.71 22.33
C SER A 117 -10.03 -5.57 21.20
N GLY A 118 -9.26 -4.91 20.34
CA GLY A 118 -8.57 -5.53 19.21
C GLY A 118 -9.47 -5.98 18.04
N ARG A 119 -10.81 -5.84 18.10
CA ARG A 119 -11.70 -6.27 17.00
C ARG A 119 -11.45 -5.49 15.71
N GLU A 120 -11.30 -4.17 15.83
CA GLU A 120 -10.95 -3.28 14.70
C GLU A 120 -9.59 -3.66 14.08
N ARG A 121 -8.57 -3.88 14.92
CA ARG A 121 -7.24 -4.31 14.48
C ARG A 121 -7.29 -5.63 13.73
N ARG A 122 -8.04 -6.63 14.23
CA ARG A 122 -8.20 -7.94 13.57
C ARG A 122 -8.88 -7.80 12.21
N TYR A 123 -9.94 -6.98 12.12
CA TYR A 123 -10.62 -6.72 10.85
C TYR A 123 -9.69 -6.05 9.83
N GLN A 124 -8.94 -5.03 10.24
CA GLN A 124 -7.95 -4.37 9.36
C GLN A 124 -6.83 -5.32 8.93
N THR A 125 -6.35 -6.16 9.85
CA THR A 125 -5.33 -7.19 9.54
C THR A 125 -5.87 -8.19 8.51
N TRP A 126 -7.09 -8.69 8.70
CA TRP A 126 -7.76 -9.58 7.75
C TRP A 126 -7.89 -8.94 6.36
N LEU A 127 -8.37 -7.69 6.31
CA LEU A 127 -8.51 -6.94 5.06
C LEU A 127 -7.17 -6.79 4.34
N ASN A 128 -6.13 -6.33 5.05
CA ASN A 128 -4.80 -6.15 4.49
C ASN A 128 -4.22 -7.47 3.99
N HIS A 129 -4.50 -8.60 4.67
CA HIS A 129 -4.12 -9.92 4.15
C HIS A 129 -4.87 -10.27 2.86
N ASN A 130 -6.14 -9.95 2.71
CA ASN A 130 -6.84 -10.25 1.45
C ASN A 130 -6.31 -9.38 0.30
N ILE A 131 -6.22 -8.06 0.52
CA ILE A 131 -5.76 -7.11 -0.51
C ILE A 131 -4.35 -7.44 -0.97
N SER A 132 -3.39 -7.60 -0.05
CA SER A 132 -2.02 -8.00 -0.42
C SER A 132 -1.98 -9.31 -1.19
N LYS A 133 -2.84 -10.30 -0.86
CA LYS A 133 -2.87 -11.56 -1.62
C LYS A 133 -3.38 -11.32 -3.04
N LEU A 134 -4.45 -10.55 -3.21
CA LEU A 134 -5.04 -10.26 -4.52
C LEU A 134 -4.06 -9.49 -5.42
N ILE A 135 -3.34 -8.51 -4.88
CA ILE A 135 -2.32 -7.77 -5.63
C ILE A 135 -1.21 -8.71 -6.13
N ILE A 136 -0.70 -9.61 -5.27
CA ILE A 136 0.30 -10.61 -5.68
C ILE A 136 -0.25 -11.53 -6.78
N LEU A 137 -1.50 -11.98 -6.67
CA LEU A 137 -2.12 -12.82 -7.70
C LEU A 137 -2.31 -12.09 -9.03
N SER A 138 -2.68 -10.80 -8.99
CA SER A 138 -2.77 -9.95 -10.17
C SER A 138 -1.40 -9.82 -10.86
N ALA A 139 -0.33 -9.58 -10.09
CA ALA A 139 1.04 -9.55 -10.62
C ALA A 139 1.46 -10.87 -11.28
N LEU A 140 1.13 -12.01 -10.67
CA LEU A 140 1.38 -13.33 -11.26
C LEU A 140 0.61 -13.53 -12.57
N GLN A 141 -0.66 -13.14 -12.62
CA GLN A 141 -1.50 -13.26 -13.82
C GLN A 141 -0.96 -12.43 -14.99
N HIS A 142 -0.42 -11.25 -14.71
CA HIS A 142 0.16 -10.36 -15.73
C HIS A 142 1.64 -10.63 -16.02
N ASN A 143 2.26 -11.59 -15.33
CA ASN A 143 3.71 -11.84 -15.34
C ASN A 143 4.48 -10.52 -15.14
N ALA A 144 4.17 -9.82 -14.06
CA ALA A 144 4.66 -8.47 -13.78
C ALA A 144 5.28 -8.38 -12.38
N ILE A 145 6.17 -7.41 -12.21
CA ILE A 145 6.68 -6.98 -10.90
C ILE A 145 5.78 -5.90 -10.32
N ILE A 146 5.92 -5.61 -9.03
CA ILE A 146 5.09 -4.60 -8.34
C ILE A 146 5.95 -3.40 -7.96
N ALA A 147 5.50 -2.20 -8.32
CA ALA A 147 6.06 -0.95 -7.83
C ALA A 147 5.13 -0.31 -6.80
N ILE A 148 5.69 0.12 -5.68
CA ILE A 148 4.99 0.85 -4.62
C ILE A 148 5.74 2.12 -4.26
N GLU A 149 5.05 3.14 -3.77
CA GLU A 149 5.71 4.32 -3.20
C GLU A 149 6.37 4.00 -1.86
N ASP A 150 7.54 4.59 -1.63
CA ASP A 150 8.16 4.62 -0.31
C ASP A 150 7.50 5.69 0.58
N LEU A 151 6.44 5.28 1.27
CA LEU A 151 5.67 6.13 2.18
C LEU A 151 6.31 6.31 3.57
N THR A 152 7.62 6.09 3.70
CA THR A 152 8.35 6.31 4.96
C THR A 152 8.28 7.79 5.34
N GLY A 153 7.99 8.12 6.61
CA GLY A 153 7.90 9.52 7.08
C GLY A 153 6.54 10.22 6.94
N ILE A 154 5.56 9.63 6.23
CA ILE A 154 4.27 10.31 5.98
C ILE A 154 3.48 10.59 7.27
N ARG A 155 3.63 9.73 8.29
CA ARG A 155 2.88 9.88 9.54
C ARG A 155 3.39 11.05 10.36
N GLU A 156 4.69 11.26 10.36
CA GLU A 156 5.38 12.35 11.02
C GLU A 156 4.88 13.69 10.45
N HIS A 157 4.99 13.87 9.13
CA HIS A 157 4.51 15.07 8.43
C HIS A 157 3.00 15.31 8.61
N THR A 158 2.17 14.26 8.54
CA THR A 158 0.71 14.42 8.69
C THR A 158 0.29 14.76 10.13
N ASN A 159 1.11 14.39 11.13
CA ASN A 159 0.82 14.65 12.54
C ASN A 159 1.38 16.00 13.04
N GLU A 160 2.35 16.59 12.35
CA GLU A 160 2.90 17.92 12.63
C GLU A 160 1.87 19.05 12.38
N GLN A 161 1.07 18.94 11.31
CA GLN A 161 0.01 19.92 10.99
C GLN A 161 -1.32 19.26 10.60
N PRO A 162 -2.05 18.64 11.54
CA PRO A 162 -3.32 18.00 11.22
C PRO A 162 -4.42 19.05 11.02
N ARG A 163 -5.14 19.04 9.87
CA ARG A 163 -6.24 20.00 9.63
C ARG A 163 -7.42 19.79 10.59
N SER A 164 -7.55 18.60 11.21
CA SER A 164 -8.53 18.35 12.28
C SER A 164 -8.19 17.12 13.14
N LYS A 165 -8.81 17.05 14.33
CA LYS A 165 -8.74 15.86 15.22
C LYS A 165 -9.27 14.59 14.55
N ILE A 166 -10.26 14.73 13.67
CA ILE A 166 -10.82 13.62 12.89
C ILE A 166 -9.80 13.15 11.86
N GLU A 167 -9.16 14.08 11.16
CA GLU A 167 -8.14 13.76 10.17
C GLU A 167 -6.94 13.08 10.80
N ARG A 168 -6.42 13.60 11.92
CA ARG A 168 -5.31 12.98 12.67
C ARG A 168 -5.64 11.54 13.06
N ARG A 169 -6.86 11.29 13.55
CA ARG A 169 -7.34 9.94 13.89
C ARG A 169 -7.35 9.05 12.64
N ARG A 170 -7.88 9.54 11.52
CA ARG A 170 -7.95 8.78 10.26
C ARG A 170 -6.55 8.41 9.77
N SER A 171 -5.60 9.35 9.80
CA SER A 171 -4.18 9.11 9.45
C SER A 171 -3.57 8.00 10.32
N ASN A 172 -3.71 8.12 11.64
CA ASN A 172 -3.12 7.16 12.58
C ASN A 172 -3.84 5.80 12.59
N SER A 173 -5.10 5.75 12.15
CA SER A 173 -5.86 4.49 12.05
C SER A 173 -5.49 3.66 10.83
N TRP A 174 -4.78 4.23 9.85
CA TRP A 174 -4.46 3.53 8.62
C TRP A 174 -3.13 2.80 8.72
N ALA A 175 -3.17 1.48 8.55
CA ALA A 175 -2.03 0.59 8.65
C ALA A 175 -1.35 0.34 7.29
N PHE A 176 -0.97 1.41 6.57
CA PHE A 176 -0.22 1.32 5.30
C PHE A 176 1.01 0.44 5.44
N PHE A 177 1.76 0.67 6.52
CA PHE A 177 2.92 -0.15 6.88
C PHE A 177 2.58 -1.64 6.97
N GLN A 178 1.44 -2.00 7.57
CA GLN A 178 1.05 -3.41 7.67
C GLN A 178 0.72 -4.00 6.29
N LEU A 179 0.05 -3.24 5.42
CA LEU A 179 -0.24 -3.70 4.06
C LEU A 179 1.05 -3.91 3.25
N ARG A 180 2.00 -2.97 3.31
CA ARG A 180 3.33 -3.11 2.69
C ARG A 180 4.10 -4.31 3.25
N MET A 181 4.12 -4.50 4.56
CA MET A 181 4.72 -5.69 5.19
C MET A 181 4.09 -6.97 4.66
N PHE A 182 2.76 -7.00 4.50
CA PHE A 182 2.05 -8.17 4.00
C PHE A 182 2.28 -8.43 2.52
N LEU A 183 2.40 -7.36 1.74
CA LEU A 183 2.75 -7.43 0.34
C LEU A 183 4.17 -8.00 0.18
N ASN A 184 5.15 -7.45 0.91
CA ASN A 184 6.55 -7.90 0.84
C ASN A 184 6.73 -9.39 1.17
N TYR A 185 6.24 -9.87 2.32
CA TYR A 185 6.48 -11.28 2.66
C TYR A 185 5.76 -12.23 1.69
N LYS A 186 4.60 -11.83 1.15
CA LYS A 186 3.89 -12.65 0.16
C LYS A 186 4.58 -12.61 -1.18
N ALA A 187 5.09 -11.45 -1.59
CA ALA A 187 5.86 -11.34 -2.81
C ALA A 187 7.02 -12.35 -2.79
N VAL A 188 7.77 -12.42 -1.69
CA VAL A 188 8.78 -13.46 -1.46
C VAL A 188 8.20 -14.87 -1.54
N GLN A 189 7.06 -15.14 -0.90
CA GLN A 189 6.41 -16.46 -0.94
C GLN A 189 5.99 -16.92 -2.34
N TYR A 190 5.60 -15.99 -3.21
CA TYR A 190 5.10 -16.27 -4.56
C TYR A 190 6.13 -15.98 -5.66
N GLY A 191 7.33 -15.52 -5.31
CA GLY A 191 8.38 -15.19 -6.28
C GLY A 191 8.06 -13.94 -7.11
N VAL A 192 7.35 -12.98 -6.53
CA VAL A 192 7.09 -11.68 -7.16
C VAL A 192 8.06 -10.66 -6.59
N GLU A 193 8.67 -9.84 -7.44
CA GLU A 193 9.52 -8.74 -7.01
C GLU A 193 8.68 -7.51 -6.65
N VAL A 194 9.06 -6.84 -5.57
CA VAL A 194 8.44 -5.58 -5.12
C VAL A 194 9.53 -4.53 -5.01
N VAL A 195 9.39 -3.47 -5.79
CA VAL A 195 10.28 -2.31 -5.79
C VAL A 195 9.59 -1.12 -5.14
N ALA A 196 10.33 -0.41 -4.28
CA ALA A 196 9.89 0.82 -3.65
C ALA A 196 10.50 2.01 -4.40
N ILE A 197 9.66 2.92 -4.88
CA ILE A 197 10.08 4.10 -5.62
C ILE A 197 9.91 5.38 -4.79
N ASN A 198 10.61 6.43 -5.18
CA ASN A 198 10.45 7.75 -4.56
C ASN A 198 9.07 8.33 -4.89
N PRO A 199 8.24 8.74 -3.91
CA PRO A 199 6.93 9.34 -4.15
C PRO A 199 6.98 10.77 -4.71
N ALA A 200 8.17 11.36 -4.86
CA ALA A 200 8.31 12.72 -5.39
C ALA A 200 7.68 12.84 -6.79
N TYR A 201 6.85 13.86 -6.98
CA TYR A 201 6.20 14.23 -8.25
C TYR A 201 5.20 13.23 -8.85
N THR A 202 5.03 12.02 -8.31
CA THR A 202 4.08 11.00 -8.82
C THR A 202 2.65 11.53 -8.89
N SER A 203 2.22 12.27 -7.86
CA SER A 203 0.89 12.89 -7.77
C SER A 203 0.77 14.24 -8.50
N GLN A 204 1.88 14.80 -8.99
CA GLN A 204 1.94 16.09 -9.69
C GLN A 204 2.07 15.92 -11.22
N THR A 205 2.42 14.72 -11.67
CA THR A 205 2.73 14.39 -13.06
C THR A 205 1.54 13.72 -13.74
N CYS A 206 1.25 14.10 -14.98
CA CYS A 206 0.26 13.41 -15.79
C CYS A 206 0.82 12.10 -16.34
N SER A 207 0.13 10.99 -16.12
CA SER A 207 0.52 9.67 -16.65
C SER A 207 0.42 9.53 -18.17
N GLU A 208 -0.32 10.43 -18.83
CA GLU A 208 -0.51 10.39 -20.28
C GLU A 208 0.59 11.15 -21.04
N CYS A 209 0.91 12.37 -20.59
CA CYS A 209 1.86 13.26 -21.29
C CYS A 209 3.13 13.57 -20.50
N LEU A 210 3.27 13.02 -19.29
CA LEU A 210 4.41 13.22 -18.38
C LEU A 210 4.67 14.68 -17.98
N HIS A 211 3.74 15.59 -18.29
CA HIS A 211 3.83 16.97 -17.85
C HIS A 211 3.66 17.08 -16.33
N ILE A 212 4.68 17.64 -15.68
CA ILE A 212 4.66 18.00 -14.26
C ILE A 212 3.98 19.36 -14.13
N HIS A 213 3.09 19.51 -13.14
CA HIS A 213 2.46 20.79 -12.87
C HIS A 213 3.50 21.94 -12.74
N PRO A 214 3.34 23.06 -13.46
CA PRO A 214 4.38 24.09 -13.60
C PRO A 214 4.67 24.83 -12.29
N VAL A 215 3.67 24.93 -11.40
CA VAL A 215 3.86 25.52 -10.07
C VAL A 215 4.34 24.44 -9.09
N LYS A 216 5.52 24.66 -8.50
CA LYS A 216 6.13 23.77 -7.51
C LYS A 216 5.17 23.44 -6.36
N GLY A 217 4.99 22.14 -6.09
CA GLY A 217 4.15 21.65 -5.00
C GLY A 217 2.65 21.70 -5.28
N LYS A 218 2.22 22.13 -6.46
CA LYS A 218 0.83 22.03 -6.91
C LYS A 218 0.64 20.80 -7.81
N SER A 219 -0.62 20.41 -7.98
CA SER A 219 -1.03 19.29 -8.82
C SER A 219 -2.33 19.66 -9.54
N TYR A 220 -2.56 19.04 -10.70
CA TYR A 220 -3.85 19.08 -11.40
C TYR A 220 -4.96 18.28 -10.70
N ARG A 221 -4.65 17.66 -9.55
CA ARG A 221 -5.59 16.94 -8.70
C ARG A 221 -6.57 17.89 -8.01
N SER A 222 -7.86 17.63 -8.20
CA SER A 222 -8.95 18.17 -7.38
C SER A 222 -9.77 17.02 -6.78
N GLY A 223 -9.46 16.66 -5.53
CA GLY A 223 -10.11 15.55 -4.84
C GLY A 223 -9.80 14.19 -5.48
N LYS A 224 -10.82 13.55 -6.09
CA LYS A 224 -10.68 12.30 -6.87
C LYS A 224 -10.49 12.54 -8.36
N SER A 225 -10.66 13.78 -8.84
CA SER A 225 -10.47 14.10 -10.26
C SER A 225 -9.04 14.56 -10.50
N PHE A 226 -8.44 14.11 -11.59
CA PHE A 226 -7.21 14.67 -12.15
C PHE A 226 -7.51 15.21 -13.54
N LYS A 227 -7.23 16.49 -13.81
CA LYS A 227 -7.48 17.15 -15.10
C LYS A 227 -6.22 17.86 -15.58
N CYS A 228 -5.47 17.21 -16.47
CA CYS A 228 -4.21 17.75 -16.96
C CYS A 228 -4.45 19.07 -17.73
N GLY A 229 -3.81 20.15 -17.30
CA GLY A 229 -3.88 21.44 -18.01
C GLY A 229 -3.03 21.50 -19.29
N HIS A 230 -2.21 20.47 -19.57
CA HIS A 230 -1.34 20.41 -20.74
C HIS A 230 -1.96 19.60 -21.89
N CYS A 231 -2.30 18.32 -21.66
CA CYS A 231 -2.88 17.46 -22.70
C CYS A 231 -4.42 17.28 -22.61
N GLY A 232 -5.07 17.84 -21.58
CA GLY A 232 -6.52 17.71 -21.39
C GLY A 232 -7.00 16.37 -20.80
N ASN A 233 -6.10 15.41 -20.52
CA ASN A 233 -6.48 14.12 -19.93
C ASN A 233 -7.28 14.29 -18.63
N HIS A 234 -8.38 13.54 -18.49
CA HIS A 234 -9.26 13.54 -17.32
C HIS A 234 -9.50 12.11 -16.83
N CYS A 235 -8.99 11.80 -15.63
CA CYS A 235 -9.12 10.48 -15.00
C CYS A 235 -9.27 10.59 -13.46
N ASP A 236 -9.39 9.44 -12.79
CA ASP A 236 -9.31 9.38 -11.33
C ASP A 236 -7.86 9.67 -10.88
N ALA A 237 -7.70 10.48 -9.83
CA ALA A 237 -6.38 10.90 -9.37
C ALA A 237 -5.53 9.76 -8.80
N ASP A 238 -6.16 8.76 -8.17
CA ASP A 238 -5.47 7.59 -7.62
C ASP A 238 -5.12 6.62 -8.78
N GLU A 239 -5.91 6.60 -9.87
CA GLU A 239 -5.56 5.89 -11.12
C GLU A 239 -4.34 6.53 -11.78
N ASN A 240 -4.32 7.85 -11.97
CA ASN A 240 -3.15 8.57 -12.48
C ASN A 240 -1.90 8.31 -11.63
N GLY A 241 -2.04 8.33 -10.31
CA GLY A 241 -0.97 8.00 -9.37
C GLY A 241 -0.43 6.59 -9.60
N SER A 242 -1.31 5.59 -9.65
CA SER A 242 -0.92 4.19 -9.90
C SER A 242 -0.18 4.00 -11.23
N LYS A 243 -0.61 4.69 -12.30
CA LYS A 243 0.06 4.67 -13.60
C LYS A 243 1.43 5.33 -13.55
N MET A 244 1.57 6.48 -12.87
CA MET A 244 2.87 7.13 -12.68
C MET A 244 3.85 6.25 -11.88
N ILE A 245 3.38 5.59 -10.82
CA ILE A 245 4.19 4.62 -10.04
C ILE A 245 4.67 3.48 -10.94
N SER A 246 3.80 3.01 -11.84
CA SER A 246 4.12 1.99 -12.84
C SER A 246 5.25 2.44 -13.78
N ILE A 247 5.17 3.68 -14.29
CA ILE A 247 6.14 4.27 -15.23
C ILE A 247 7.49 4.45 -14.56
N VAL A 248 7.52 5.03 -13.37
CA VAL A 248 8.77 5.23 -12.59
C VAL A 248 9.36 3.88 -12.15
N GLY A 249 8.51 2.91 -11.79
CA GLY A 249 8.97 1.56 -11.46
C GLY A 249 9.59 0.84 -12.65
N ALA A 250 9.05 1.01 -13.85
CA ALA A 250 9.62 0.45 -15.08
C ALA A 250 11.00 1.04 -15.38
N ASP A 251 11.18 2.35 -15.21
CA ASP A 251 12.47 3.04 -15.34
C ASP A 251 13.50 2.52 -14.33
N PHE A 252 13.09 2.31 -13.08
CA PHE A 252 13.98 1.75 -12.04
C PHE A 252 14.46 0.33 -12.37
N VAL A 253 13.61 -0.47 -13.00
CA VAL A 253 13.93 -1.88 -13.33
C VAL A 253 14.74 -2.00 -14.61
N ASN A 254 14.47 -1.12 -15.58
CA ASN A 254 15.13 -1.10 -16.89
C ASN A 254 15.79 0.26 -17.19
N PRO A 255 16.86 0.63 -16.45
CA PRO A 255 17.49 1.95 -16.58
C PRO A 255 18.17 2.19 -17.94
N LEU A 256 18.46 1.12 -18.69
CA LEU A 256 19.17 1.18 -19.98
C LEU A 256 18.23 1.08 -21.19
N GLY A 257 16.93 0.87 -20.99
CA GLY A 257 15.97 0.55 -22.05
C GLY A 257 15.46 1.73 -22.88
N GLY A 258 16.02 2.93 -22.73
CA GLY A 258 15.48 4.17 -23.30
C GLY A 258 14.22 4.58 -22.54
N SER A 259 14.38 5.36 -21.48
CA SER A 259 13.27 5.63 -20.58
C SER A 259 12.32 6.69 -21.12
N VAL A 260 11.02 6.49 -20.88
CA VAL A 260 9.99 7.51 -21.19
C VAL A 260 10.21 8.81 -20.39
N LEU A 261 11.04 8.75 -19.35
CA LEU A 261 11.38 9.85 -18.46
C LEU A 261 12.75 10.48 -18.75
N CYS A 262 13.54 9.93 -19.67
CA CYS A 262 14.80 10.55 -20.09
C CYS A 262 14.55 11.49 -21.28
N CYS A 263 15.12 12.68 -21.20
CA CYS A 263 15.25 13.53 -22.37
C CYS A 263 16.26 12.87 -23.31
N ASN A 264 15.83 12.47 -24.51
CA ASN A 264 16.80 12.10 -25.54
C ASN A 264 17.55 13.37 -25.95
N LEU A 265 18.87 13.38 -25.82
CA LEU A 265 19.71 14.54 -26.17
C LEU A 265 19.51 14.93 -27.65
N ALA A 266 19.17 13.97 -28.50
CA ALA A 266 18.84 14.18 -29.91
C ALA A 266 17.63 15.10 -30.11
N ASP A 267 16.59 15.01 -29.28
CA ASP A 267 15.37 15.81 -29.42
C ASP A 267 15.63 17.29 -29.07
N HIS A 268 16.51 17.54 -28.10
CA HIS A 268 16.94 18.91 -27.74
C HIS A 268 17.88 19.52 -28.79
N ILE A 269 18.76 18.74 -29.41
CA ILE A 269 19.65 19.22 -30.47
C ILE A 269 18.83 19.56 -31.73
N CYS A 270 17.88 18.71 -32.13
CA CYS A 270 17.00 19.01 -33.27
C CYS A 270 16.12 20.25 -33.04
N ALA A 271 15.57 20.44 -31.83
CA ALA A 271 14.80 21.64 -31.50
C ALA A 271 15.66 22.92 -31.50
N ALA A 272 16.91 22.85 -31.02
CA ALA A 272 17.84 23.98 -31.03
C ALA A 272 18.34 24.34 -32.44
N ILE A 273 18.54 23.33 -33.32
CA ILE A 273 18.93 23.55 -34.72
C ILE A 273 17.77 24.20 -35.50
N LEU A 274 16.52 23.77 -35.29
CA LEU A 274 15.35 24.37 -35.97
C LEU A 274 15.07 25.83 -35.54
N GLN A 275 15.37 26.19 -34.29
CA GLN A 275 15.27 27.58 -33.80
C GLN A 275 16.38 28.48 -34.34
N THR A 276 17.58 27.95 -34.60
CA THR A 276 18.68 28.73 -35.18
C THR A 276 18.52 28.95 -36.68
N THR A 277 17.95 27.99 -37.41
CA THR A 277 17.65 28.16 -38.86
C THR A 277 16.51 29.15 -39.13
N SER A 278 15.58 29.36 -38.19
CA SER A 278 14.49 30.33 -38.33
C SER A 278 14.89 31.77 -37.95
N GLY A 279 16.02 31.96 -37.26
CA GLY A 279 16.57 33.27 -36.90
C GLY A 279 17.50 33.90 -37.95
N LEU A 280 18.04 33.12 -38.88
CA LEU A 280 19.03 33.58 -39.87
C LEU A 280 18.44 34.11 -41.20
N LEU A 281 17.13 34.03 -41.41
CA LEU A 281 16.46 34.49 -42.65
C LEU A 281 15.84 35.90 -42.57
N LYS A 282 16.17 36.70 -41.54
CA LYS A 282 15.80 38.13 -41.48
C LYS A 282 17.03 39.01 -41.35
N ALA A 283 17.83 39.07 -42.41
CA ALA A 283 18.72 40.21 -42.65
C ALA A 283 17.99 41.19 -43.58
N PRO A 284 17.82 42.47 -43.20
CA PRO A 284 17.29 43.48 -44.11
C PRO A 284 18.36 43.78 -45.19
N GLY A 285 17.98 43.60 -46.45
CA GLY A 285 18.76 44.08 -47.59
C GLY A 285 18.80 45.61 -47.61
N PHE A 286 19.88 46.13 -48.18
CA PHE A 286 20.13 47.54 -48.50
C PHE A 286 18.96 48.22 -49.21
#